data_AF-A0A4Y8UIK3-F1
#
_entry.id   AF-A0A4Y8UIK3-F1
#
_cell.length_a   1.000
_cell.length_b   1.000
_cell.length_c   1.000
_cell.angle_alpha   90.00
_cell.angle_beta   90.00
_cell.angle_gamma   90.00
#
_symmetry.space_group_name_H-M   'P 1'
#
loop_
_entity.id
_entity.type
_entity.pdbx_description
1 polymer ?
#
loop_
_entity_poly.entity_id
_entity_poly.type
_entity_poly.pdbx_seq_one_letter_code
_entity_poly.pdbx_strand_id
1 'polypeptide(L)'
;MMKQVKFKLPLRALTLASGLLLTASSFAQSNAIKGQVKDASGEPVMGATITVNGKAVGITDMDGNFSVDAAPGIKLTITYLGMNPKTVQASKNMVITMADDEKALNEVVVIGYGRAKKNDLTGSVTAIKPDELSKGITSSASDMLVGKIAGVDVQTAGGQPGAGAQIRIRGGASLTASNDPLYVIDGLAIDNNNLKGASNILAMINPSDIESFTVLKDASATAIYGSRASNGVIIITTKKGRAGQRPTVTYNGDITLSTIQKKYEVILKSATYRV
;
A
#
# COMPACT_ATOMS: atom_id res chain seq x y z
N MET A 1 -10.31 -66.73 52.68
CA MET A 1 -9.02 -67.29 52.22
C MET A 1 -8.60 -66.55 50.96
N MET A 2 -7.68 -65.59 51.05
CA MET A 2 -7.26 -64.76 49.90
C MET A 2 -5.87 -65.22 49.44
N LYS A 3 -5.80 -65.83 48.26
CA LYS A 3 -4.60 -66.46 47.71
C LYS A 3 -3.69 -65.36 47.12
N GLN A 4 -2.67 -64.97 47.87
CA GLN A 4 -1.64 -64.01 47.44
C GLN A 4 -0.84 -64.59 46.26
N VAL A 5 -1.04 -64.04 45.06
CA VAL A 5 -0.27 -64.40 43.86
C VAL A 5 1.06 -63.65 43.92
N LYS A 6 2.14 -64.35 44.28
CA LYS A 6 3.50 -63.80 44.26
C LYS A 6 4.01 -63.74 42.82
N PHE A 7 3.91 -62.58 42.18
CA PHE A 7 4.58 -62.30 40.91
C PHE A 7 6.10 -62.32 41.11
N LYS A 8 6.77 -63.37 40.65
CA LYS A 8 8.23 -63.40 40.55
C LYS A 8 8.64 -62.75 39.23
N LEU A 9 8.84 -61.44 39.21
CA LEU A 9 9.41 -60.76 38.05
C LEU A 9 10.87 -61.21 37.90
N PRO A 10 11.29 -61.83 36.77
CA PRO A 10 12.68 -62.25 36.62
C PRO A 10 13.58 -61.02 36.54
N LEU A 11 14.68 -61.02 37.28
CA LEU A 11 15.65 -59.91 37.36
C LEU A 11 16.10 -59.41 35.97
N ARG A 12 16.12 -60.31 34.97
CA ARG A 12 16.44 -60.01 33.56
C ARG A 12 15.37 -59.17 32.84
N ALA A 13 14.10 -59.26 33.23
CA ALA A 13 13.05 -58.39 32.69
C ALA A 13 13.14 -56.97 33.25
N LEU A 14 13.60 -56.82 34.50
CA LEU A 14 13.81 -55.51 35.12
C LEU A 14 14.96 -54.75 34.46
N THR A 15 16.06 -55.44 34.11
CA THR A 15 17.18 -54.82 33.40
C THR A 15 16.81 -54.39 31.97
N LEU A 16 15.96 -55.17 31.29
CA LEU A 16 15.49 -54.85 29.94
C LEU A 16 14.52 -53.65 29.96
N ALA A 17 13.60 -53.61 30.92
CA ALA A 17 12.68 -52.49 31.10
C ALA A 17 13.41 -51.19 31.49
N SER A 18 14.43 -51.28 32.35
CA SER A 18 15.27 -50.13 32.70
C SER A 18 16.04 -49.59 31.51
N GLY A 19 16.59 -50.47 30.66
CA GLY A 19 17.29 -50.06 29.43
C GLY A 19 16.37 -49.35 28.42
N LEU A 20 15.12 -49.81 28.31
CA LEU A 20 14.11 -49.19 27.44
C LEU A 20 13.63 -47.81 27.95
N LEU A 21 13.58 -47.63 29.27
CA LEU A 21 13.26 -46.32 29.89
C LEU A 21 14.40 -45.31 29.73
N LEU A 22 15.66 -45.77 29.73
CA LEU A 22 16.83 -44.93 29.48
C LEU A 22 16.90 -44.45 28.02
N THR A 23 16.53 -45.28 27.03
CA THR A 23 16.51 -44.87 25.62
C THR A 23 15.34 -43.93 25.30
N ALA A 24 14.17 -44.09 25.92
CA ALA A 24 13.05 -43.16 25.77
C ALA A 24 13.38 -41.73 26.27
N SER A 25 14.23 -41.62 27.30
CA SER A 25 14.68 -40.33 27.86
C SER A 25 15.61 -39.56 26.91
N SER A 26 16.29 -40.25 26.00
CA SER A 26 17.23 -39.63 25.05
C SER A 26 16.54 -38.94 23.87
N PHE A 27 15.32 -39.37 23.50
CA PHE A 27 14.54 -38.76 22.41
C PHE A 27 13.73 -37.52 22.86
N ALA A 28 13.74 -37.18 24.15
CA ALA A 28 13.03 -36.02 24.70
C ALA A 28 13.86 -34.72 24.70
N GLN A 29 15.13 -34.75 24.27
CA GLN A 29 15.97 -33.57 24.15
C GLN A 29 15.69 -32.84 22.83
N SER A 30 14.54 -32.16 22.72
CA SER A 30 14.36 -31.17 21.67
C SER A 30 15.29 -29.99 21.96
N ASN A 31 16.24 -29.69 21.07
CA ASN A 31 17.09 -28.50 21.14
C ASN A 31 16.32 -27.21 20.81
N ALA A 32 15.05 -27.15 21.21
CA ALA A 32 14.17 -26.02 20.98
C ALA A 32 14.73 -24.79 21.71
N ILE A 33 15.07 -23.78 20.93
CA ILE A 33 15.53 -22.48 21.41
C ILE A 33 14.29 -21.70 21.81
N LYS A 34 14.24 -21.38 23.10
CA LYS A 34 13.18 -20.58 23.71
C LYS A 34 13.64 -19.15 23.89
N GLY A 35 12.73 -18.21 23.67
CA GLY A 35 12.96 -16.79 23.89
C GLY A 35 11.66 -16.01 23.92
N GLN A 36 11.78 -14.69 24.12
CA GLN A 36 10.67 -13.75 24.15
C GLN A 36 10.96 -12.56 23.23
N VAL A 37 9.95 -12.11 22.49
CA VAL A 37 10.00 -10.90 21.67
C VAL A 37 9.21 -9.79 22.35
N LYS A 38 9.82 -8.62 22.48
CA LYS A 38 9.23 -7.41 23.07
C LYS A 38 9.36 -6.23 22.12
N ASP A 39 8.51 -5.23 22.26
CA ASP A 39 8.64 -3.95 21.56
C ASP A 39 9.56 -2.97 22.33
N ALA A 40 9.75 -1.77 21.79
CA ALA A 40 10.53 -0.71 22.41
C ALA A 40 9.95 -0.21 23.75
N SER A 41 8.64 -0.40 23.98
CA SER A 41 7.91 -0.04 25.19
C SER A 41 8.01 -1.13 26.28
N GLY A 42 8.51 -2.32 25.93
CA GLY A 42 8.62 -3.48 26.81
C GLY A 42 7.41 -4.41 26.79
N GLU A 43 6.42 -4.16 25.93
CA GLU A 43 5.25 -5.00 25.72
C GLU A 43 5.60 -6.23 24.87
N PRO A 44 4.98 -7.40 25.12
CA PRO A 44 5.22 -8.59 24.34
C PRO A 44 4.65 -8.48 22.91
N VAL A 45 5.42 -8.87 21.91
CA VAL A 45 4.98 -8.82 20.50
C VAL A 45 4.36 -10.17 20.13
N MET A 46 3.03 -10.19 20.00
CA MET A 46 2.28 -11.37 19.59
C MET A 46 2.26 -11.55 18.07
N GLY A 47 2.37 -12.79 17.57
CA GLY A 47 2.24 -13.09 16.14
C GLY A 47 3.44 -12.70 15.26
N ALA A 48 4.61 -12.41 15.85
CA ALA A 48 5.84 -12.17 15.10
C ALA A 48 6.31 -13.46 14.40
N THR A 49 6.62 -13.36 13.11
CA THR A 49 7.10 -14.49 12.31
C THR A 49 8.61 -14.64 12.48
N ILE A 50 9.06 -15.86 12.78
CA ILE A 50 10.47 -16.20 12.96
C ILE A 50 10.92 -17.04 11.77
N THR A 51 11.96 -16.58 11.10
CA THR A 51 12.55 -17.24 9.93
C THR A 51 14.01 -17.59 10.15
N VAL A 52 14.43 -18.73 9.61
CA VAL A 52 15.83 -19.16 9.50
C VAL A 52 16.18 -19.23 8.03
N ASN A 53 17.14 -18.44 7.57
CA ASN A 53 17.56 -18.39 6.16
C ASN A 53 16.37 -18.25 5.17
N GLY A 54 15.33 -17.49 5.55
CA GLY A 54 14.12 -17.28 4.74
C GLY A 54 13.01 -18.33 4.87
N LYS A 55 13.22 -19.41 5.62
CA LYS A 55 12.18 -20.41 5.93
C LYS A 55 11.52 -20.09 7.26
N ALA A 56 10.19 -19.97 7.27
CA ALA A 56 9.42 -19.81 8.51
C ALA A 56 9.53 -21.08 9.37
N VAL A 57 9.97 -20.89 10.61
CA VAL A 57 10.18 -21.96 11.60
C VAL A 57 9.28 -21.82 12.82
N GLY A 58 8.71 -20.65 13.06
CA GLY A 58 7.79 -20.44 14.19
C GLY A 58 7.15 -19.06 14.21
N ILE A 59 6.21 -18.88 15.13
CA ILE A 59 5.47 -17.64 15.39
C ILE A 59 5.45 -17.41 16.92
N THR A 60 5.46 -16.16 17.38
CA THR A 60 5.32 -15.84 18.82
C THR A 60 3.88 -16.01 19.31
N ASP A 61 3.73 -16.43 20.57
CA ASP A 61 2.44 -16.56 21.26
C ASP A 61 1.90 -15.21 21.79
N MET A 62 0.79 -15.25 22.54
CA MET A 62 0.15 -14.05 23.11
C MET A 62 1.03 -13.29 24.11
N ASP A 63 1.96 -13.99 24.76
CA ASP A 63 2.89 -13.43 25.74
C ASP A 63 4.25 -13.08 25.09
N GLY A 64 4.32 -13.14 23.75
CA GLY A 64 5.51 -12.86 22.96
C GLY A 64 6.58 -13.95 23.04
N ASN A 65 6.30 -15.10 23.66
CA ASN A 65 7.25 -16.21 23.74
C ASN A 65 7.27 -16.98 22.43
N PHE A 66 8.42 -17.58 22.15
CA PHE A 66 8.59 -18.48 21.02
C PHE A 66 9.45 -19.69 21.41
N SER A 67 9.24 -20.78 20.68
CA SER A 67 10.02 -22.00 20.77
C SER A 67 10.29 -22.50 19.36
N VAL A 68 11.52 -22.37 18.88
CA VAL A 68 11.93 -22.84 17.53
C VAL A 68 12.98 -23.93 17.63
N ASP A 69 12.80 -24.99 16.84
CA ASP A 69 13.81 -26.04 16.70
C ASP A 69 14.89 -25.56 15.71
N ALA A 70 15.94 -24.97 16.27
CA ALA A 70 17.07 -24.44 15.51
C ALA A 70 18.38 -24.74 16.25
N ALA A 71 19.46 -24.99 15.50
CA ALA A 71 20.76 -25.18 16.11
C ALA A 71 21.24 -23.86 16.76
N PRO A 72 21.90 -23.90 17.93
CA PRO A 72 22.50 -22.73 18.55
C PRO A 72 23.45 -22.00 17.59
N GLY A 73 23.39 -20.67 17.55
CA GLY A 73 24.25 -19.83 16.70
C GLY A 73 23.72 -19.55 15.28
N ILE A 74 22.62 -20.18 14.85
CA ILE A 74 21.96 -19.85 13.59
C ILE A 74 21.33 -18.45 13.66
N LYS A 75 21.33 -17.71 12.55
CA LYS A 75 20.68 -16.40 12.46
C LYS A 75 19.16 -16.57 12.36
N LEU A 76 18.43 -16.06 13.37
CA LEU A 76 16.99 -15.92 13.38
C LEU A 76 16.62 -14.51 12.93
N THR A 77 15.77 -14.40 11.92
CA THR A 77 15.19 -13.12 11.50
C THR A 77 13.73 -13.08 11.92
N ILE A 78 13.40 -12.10 12.76
CA ILE A 78 12.06 -11.88 13.28
C ILE A 78 11.45 -10.74 12.48
N THR A 79 10.23 -10.95 12.01
CA THR A 79 9.48 -9.99 11.21
C THR A 79 8.08 -9.87 11.76
N TYR A 80 7.61 -8.63 11.91
CA TYR A 80 6.26 -8.31 12.34
C TYR A 80 5.75 -7.11 11.53
N LEU A 81 4.45 -7.08 11.28
CA LEU A 81 3.85 -6.01 10.49
C LEU A 81 3.94 -4.69 11.25
N GLY A 82 4.53 -3.66 10.63
CA GLY A 82 4.74 -2.35 11.25
C GLY A 82 6.03 -2.22 12.09
N MET A 83 6.91 -3.23 12.09
CA MET A 83 8.19 -3.20 12.81
C MET A 83 9.38 -3.54 11.92
N ASN A 84 10.56 -3.04 12.29
CA ASN A 84 11.79 -3.30 11.56
C ASN A 84 12.23 -4.77 11.74
N PRO A 85 12.52 -5.51 10.64
CA PRO A 85 13.04 -6.87 10.74
C PRO A 85 14.34 -6.89 11.55
N LYS A 86 14.41 -7.78 12.55
CA LYS A 86 15.58 -7.89 13.43
C LYS A 86 16.20 -9.28 13.30
N THR A 87 17.48 -9.33 12.97
CA THR A 87 18.26 -10.56 12.87
C THR A 87 19.16 -10.72 14.09
N VAL A 88 19.06 -11.86 14.77
CA VAL A 88 19.84 -12.19 15.98
C VAL A 88 20.35 -13.62 15.91
N GLN A 89 21.48 -13.91 16.59
CA GLN A 89 21.97 -15.27 16.70
C GLN A 89 21.16 -16.05 17.75
N ALA A 90 20.76 -17.26 17.41
CA ALA A 90 19.94 -18.10 18.26
C ALA A 90 20.70 -18.50 19.53
N SER A 91 20.18 -18.10 20.70
CA SER A 91 20.75 -18.37 22.02
C SER A 91 19.65 -18.81 22.98
N LYS A 92 20.01 -19.58 24.02
CA LYS A 92 19.06 -20.06 25.03
C LYS A 92 18.53 -18.88 25.85
N ASN A 93 17.20 -18.81 26.04
CA ASN A 93 16.50 -17.79 26.84
C ASN A 93 16.80 -16.35 26.40
N MET A 94 16.73 -16.09 25.09
CA MET A 94 16.99 -14.76 24.55
C MET A 94 15.75 -13.85 24.64
N VAL A 95 15.98 -12.57 24.95
CA VAL A 95 14.97 -11.51 24.86
C VAL A 95 15.32 -10.63 23.67
N ILE A 96 14.38 -10.45 22.76
CA ILE A 96 14.57 -9.72 21.51
C ILE A 96 13.65 -8.51 21.51
N THR A 97 14.24 -7.32 21.64
CA THR A 97 13.50 -6.06 21.50
C THR A 97 13.42 -5.66 20.04
N MET A 98 12.23 -5.59 19.46
CA MET A 98 11.99 -5.06 18.13
C MET A 98 11.73 -3.56 18.19
N ALA A 99 12.19 -2.85 17.16
CA ALA A 99 11.92 -1.43 17.01
C ALA A 99 10.81 -1.24 15.98
N ASP A 100 9.92 -0.29 16.23
CA ASP A 100 8.87 0.06 15.29
C ASP A 100 9.45 0.54 13.97
N ASP A 101 8.75 0.23 12.88
CA ASP A 101 9.09 0.74 11.57
C ASP A 101 8.43 2.11 11.40
N GLU A 102 9.16 3.16 11.77
CA GLU A 102 8.76 4.56 11.55
C GLU A 102 8.50 4.90 10.06
N LYS A 103 8.86 4.00 9.12
CA LYS A 103 8.60 4.17 7.68
C LYS A 103 7.26 3.58 7.25
N ALA A 104 6.54 2.85 8.11
CA ALA A 104 5.45 2.00 7.66
C ALA A 104 4.19 2.73 7.16
N LEU A 105 3.96 4.03 7.41
CA LEU A 105 2.81 4.77 6.83
C LEU A 105 2.97 6.29 6.94
N ASN A 106 3.95 6.85 6.23
CA ASN A 106 3.92 8.28 5.90
C ASN A 106 3.33 8.42 4.49
N GLU A 107 1.99 8.38 4.38
CA GLU A 107 1.35 9.05 3.24
C GLU A 107 1.62 10.53 3.39
N VAL A 108 2.71 10.96 2.75
CA VAL A 108 3.10 12.34 2.63
C VAL A 108 2.25 12.95 1.55
N VAL A 109 1.40 13.89 1.94
CA VAL A 109 0.73 14.76 0.98
C VAL A 109 1.60 15.99 0.81
N VAL A 110 1.94 16.31 -0.44
CA VAL A 110 2.64 17.55 -0.77
C VAL A 110 1.62 18.67 -0.76
N ILE A 111 1.78 19.64 0.15
CA ILE A 111 0.97 20.85 0.19
C ILE A 111 1.94 22.01 0.01
N GLY A 112 2.02 22.54 -1.21
CA GLY A 112 2.95 23.62 -1.55
C GLY A 112 4.42 23.24 -1.28
N TYR A 113 5.04 23.95 -0.33
CA TYR A 113 6.47 23.85 0.02
C TYR A 113 6.76 22.91 1.21
N GLY A 114 5.75 22.26 1.80
CA GLY A 114 5.89 21.40 2.98
C GLY A 114 5.34 19.99 2.77
N ARG A 115 5.93 19.01 3.48
CA ARG A 115 5.46 17.62 3.56
C ARG A 115 4.64 17.46 4.84
N ALA A 116 3.32 17.29 4.74
CA ALA A 116 2.45 17.08 5.90
C ALA A 116 1.88 15.65 5.91
N LYS A 117 1.72 15.07 7.11
CA LYS A 117 1.09 13.76 7.29
C LYS A 117 -0.40 13.87 7.02
N LYS A 118 -0.98 12.91 6.28
CA LYS A 118 -2.42 12.84 5.98
C LYS A 118 -3.33 12.95 7.22
N ASN A 119 -2.87 12.48 8.38
CA ASN A 119 -3.63 12.51 9.64
C ASN A 119 -3.63 13.88 10.35
N ASP A 120 -2.72 14.79 10.00
CA ASP A 120 -2.65 16.14 10.60
C ASP A 120 -3.44 17.17 9.79
N LEU A 121 -4.09 16.75 8.70
CA LEU A 121 -4.88 17.62 7.85
C LEU A 121 -6.34 17.56 8.28
N THR A 122 -6.77 18.60 8.98
CA THR A 122 -8.17 18.82 9.38
C THR A 122 -9.09 19.20 8.20
N GLY A 123 -8.54 19.36 6.98
CA GLY A 123 -9.29 19.68 5.77
C GLY A 123 -9.56 18.45 4.87
N SER A 124 -10.58 18.54 4.02
CA SER A 124 -10.95 17.49 3.06
C SER A 124 -9.90 17.34 1.95
N VAL A 125 -8.84 16.59 2.25
CA VAL A 125 -7.77 16.24 1.32
C VAL A 125 -7.95 14.80 0.86
N THR A 126 -7.93 14.57 -0.45
CA THR A 126 -8.03 13.21 -1.00
C THR A 126 -6.82 12.96 -1.90
N ALA A 127 -5.98 12.02 -1.49
CA ALA A 127 -4.86 11.54 -2.28
C ALA A 127 -5.26 10.24 -3.00
N ILE A 128 -4.97 10.16 -4.29
CA ILE A 128 -5.16 8.98 -5.14
C ILE A 128 -3.80 8.57 -5.68
N LYS A 129 -3.47 7.30 -5.47
CA LYS A 129 -2.39 6.63 -6.17
C LYS A 129 -2.93 5.96 -7.44
N PRO A 130 -2.21 6.04 -8.57
CA PRO A 130 -2.58 5.41 -9.84
C PRO A 130 -2.90 3.92 -9.75
N ASP A 131 -2.27 3.19 -8.84
CA ASP A 131 -2.29 1.72 -8.81
C ASP A 131 -3.57 1.11 -8.23
N GLU A 132 -4.39 1.87 -7.49
CA GLU A 132 -5.52 1.27 -6.75
C GLU A 132 -6.80 1.10 -7.59
N LEU A 133 -6.89 1.69 -8.80
CA LEU A 133 -8.14 1.69 -9.57
C LEU A 133 -8.00 1.91 -11.08
N SER A 134 -6.84 1.65 -11.68
CA SER A 134 -6.63 1.81 -13.13
C SER A 134 -7.10 0.57 -13.91
N LYS A 135 -8.41 0.28 -13.85
CA LYS A 135 -9.07 -0.78 -14.66
C LYS A 135 -9.69 -0.23 -15.96
N GLY A 136 -9.14 0.85 -16.50
CA GLY A 136 -9.59 1.45 -17.75
C GLY A 136 -8.42 1.95 -18.56
N ILE A 137 -8.58 2.01 -19.89
CA ILE A 137 -7.63 2.66 -20.80
C ILE A 137 -7.68 4.16 -20.49
N THR A 138 -6.85 4.64 -19.57
CA THR A 138 -6.75 6.06 -19.25
C THR A 138 -5.85 6.71 -20.28
N SER A 139 -6.47 7.37 -21.26
CA SER A 139 -5.77 8.06 -22.36
C SER A 139 -5.20 9.41 -21.93
N SER A 140 -5.70 9.96 -20.82
CA SER A 140 -5.29 11.24 -20.25
C SER A 140 -5.24 11.19 -18.72
N ALA A 141 -4.50 12.12 -18.11
CA ALA A 141 -4.42 12.22 -16.65
C ALA A 141 -5.79 12.53 -16.00
N SER A 142 -6.67 13.23 -16.71
CA SER A 142 -8.05 13.51 -16.26
C SER A 142 -8.90 12.26 -16.13
N ASP A 143 -8.73 11.27 -17.01
CA ASP A 143 -9.48 10.01 -16.98
C ASP A 143 -9.21 9.23 -15.68
N MET A 144 -8.02 9.40 -15.11
CA MET A 144 -7.63 8.75 -13.87
C MET A 144 -8.39 9.27 -12.64
N LEU A 145 -8.98 10.47 -12.73
CA LEU A 145 -9.73 11.09 -11.64
C LEU A 145 -11.23 10.81 -11.69
N VAL A 146 -11.74 10.35 -12.85
CA VAL A 146 -13.17 10.10 -13.09
C VAL A 146 -13.71 9.09 -12.09
N GLY A 147 -14.70 9.51 -11.28
CA GLY A 147 -15.39 8.64 -10.32
C GLY A 147 -14.54 8.16 -9.14
N LYS A 148 -13.29 8.59 -9.01
CA LYS A 148 -12.41 8.15 -7.91
C LYS A 148 -12.42 9.07 -6.70
N ILE A 149 -12.88 10.33 -6.84
CA ILE A 149 -12.97 11.29 -5.75
C ILE A 149 -14.41 11.75 -5.57
N ALA A 150 -14.96 11.54 -4.37
CA ALA A 150 -16.26 12.09 -4.01
C ALA A 150 -16.24 13.62 -4.05
N GLY A 151 -17.22 14.19 -4.76
CA GLY A 151 -17.37 15.64 -4.92
C GLY A 151 -16.50 16.27 -6.01
N VAL A 152 -15.84 15.47 -6.84
CA VAL A 152 -15.16 15.92 -8.06
C VAL A 152 -15.92 15.39 -9.26
N ASP A 153 -16.45 16.31 -10.07
CA ASP A 153 -17.09 16.02 -11.34
C ASP A 153 -16.06 16.22 -12.46
N VAL A 154 -15.91 15.23 -13.33
CA VAL A 154 -14.97 15.27 -14.46
C VAL A 154 -15.77 15.07 -15.73
N GLN A 155 -15.90 16.14 -16.52
CA GLN A 155 -16.58 16.13 -17.80
C GLN A 155 -15.55 16.01 -18.91
N THR A 156 -15.46 14.83 -19.52
CA THR A 156 -14.57 14.61 -20.67
C THR A 156 -15.23 15.13 -21.94
N ALA A 157 -14.46 15.80 -22.81
CA ALA A 157 -14.97 16.34 -24.09
C ALA A 157 -15.23 15.25 -25.17
N GLY A 158 -15.32 13.98 -24.79
CA GLY A 158 -15.56 12.83 -25.66
C GLY A 158 -14.50 11.73 -25.52
N GLY A 159 -14.46 10.83 -26.51
CA GLY A 159 -13.54 9.68 -26.55
C GLY A 159 -12.25 9.91 -27.35
N GLN A 160 -11.93 11.17 -27.67
CA GLN A 160 -10.68 11.50 -28.37
C GLN A 160 -9.52 11.51 -27.35
N PRO A 161 -8.46 10.72 -27.56
CA PRO A 161 -7.26 10.77 -26.72
C PRO A 161 -6.65 12.17 -26.70
N GLY A 162 -6.28 12.66 -25.51
CA GLY A 162 -5.75 14.01 -25.33
C GLY A 162 -6.81 15.14 -25.44
N ALA A 163 -8.09 14.80 -25.65
CA ALA A 163 -9.15 15.78 -25.49
C ALA A 163 -9.17 16.29 -24.05
N GLY A 164 -9.35 17.59 -23.91
CA GLY A 164 -9.42 18.21 -22.60
C GLY A 164 -10.61 17.68 -21.79
N ALA A 165 -10.43 17.51 -20.48
CA ALA A 165 -11.54 17.33 -19.54
C ALA A 165 -11.73 18.58 -18.69
N GLN A 166 -12.99 18.97 -18.46
CA GLN A 166 -13.35 19.99 -17.51
C GLN A 166 -13.56 19.35 -16.14
N ILE A 167 -12.79 19.78 -15.13
CA ILE A 167 -12.91 19.26 -13.76
C ILE A 167 -13.58 20.31 -12.90
N ARG A 168 -14.54 19.88 -12.09
CA ARG A 168 -15.27 20.73 -11.13
C ARG A 168 -15.23 20.11 -9.74
N ILE A 169 -14.75 20.88 -8.77
CA ILE A 169 -14.75 20.45 -7.37
C ILE A 169 -15.95 21.11 -6.68
N ARG A 170 -16.83 20.30 -6.08
CA ARG A 170 -18.04 20.73 -5.34
C ARG A 170 -18.95 21.69 -6.12
N GLY A 171 -19.18 21.44 -7.41
CA GLY A 171 -20.19 22.17 -8.20
C GLY A 171 -19.77 23.56 -8.72
N GLY A 172 -18.61 24.09 -8.31
CA GLY A 172 -18.10 25.40 -8.73
C GLY A 172 -18.57 26.54 -7.82
N ALA A 173 -17.70 27.54 -7.63
CA ALA A 173 -17.94 28.64 -6.69
C ALA A 173 -18.52 29.91 -7.35
N SER A 174 -18.62 29.96 -8.68
CA SER A 174 -19.03 31.16 -9.42
C SER A 174 -20.08 30.88 -10.49
N LEU A 175 -20.99 31.84 -10.66
CA LEU A 175 -22.01 31.83 -11.73
C LEU A 175 -21.49 32.46 -13.03
N THR A 176 -20.45 33.29 -12.95
CA THR A 176 -19.97 34.14 -14.07
C THR A 176 -18.48 34.04 -14.33
N ALA A 177 -17.67 33.62 -13.35
CA ALA A 177 -16.24 33.39 -13.50
C ALA A 177 -15.92 31.92 -13.82
N SER A 178 -14.68 31.65 -14.25
CA SER A 178 -14.23 30.27 -14.44
C SER A 178 -14.28 29.50 -13.12
N ASN A 179 -14.81 28.28 -13.20
CA ASN A 179 -14.91 27.34 -12.09
C ASN A 179 -13.83 26.26 -12.14
N ASP A 180 -12.83 26.42 -13.01
CA ASP A 180 -11.74 25.46 -13.11
C ASP A 180 -10.86 25.50 -11.84
N PRO A 181 -10.41 24.33 -11.35
CA PRO A 181 -9.50 24.26 -10.23
C PRO A 181 -8.10 24.73 -10.62
N LEU A 182 -7.31 25.10 -9.62
CA LEU A 182 -5.89 25.38 -9.82
C LEU A 182 -5.11 24.06 -9.94
N TYR A 183 -4.31 23.90 -10.98
CA TYR A 183 -3.42 22.76 -11.14
C TYR A 183 -2.03 23.08 -10.60
N VAL A 184 -1.47 22.17 -9.82
CA VAL A 184 -0.11 22.29 -9.28
C VAL A 184 0.67 21.04 -9.66
N ILE A 185 1.74 21.19 -10.43
CA ILE A 185 2.59 20.06 -10.83
C ILE A 185 3.93 20.21 -10.14
N ASP A 186 4.30 19.23 -9.32
CA ASP A 186 5.58 19.23 -8.60
C ASP A 186 5.87 20.52 -7.79
N GLY A 187 4.82 21.19 -7.32
CA GLY A 187 4.90 22.44 -6.55
C GLY A 187 4.77 23.72 -7.38
N LEU A 188 4.72 23.63 -8.72
CA LEU A 188 4.49 24.78 -9.59
C LEU A 188 3.01 24.90 -9.96
N ALA A 189 2.41 26.04 -9.63
CA ALA A 189 1.03 26.35 -10.00
C ALA A 189 0.96 26.74 -11.49
N ILE A 190 0.08 26.06 -12.24
CA ILE A 190 -0.15 26.32 -13.66
C ILE A 190 -1.61 26.73 -13.85
N ASP A 191 -1.79 27.93 -14.40
CA ASP A 191 -3.11 28.44 -14.75
C ASP A 191 -3.52 27.94 -16.15
N ASN A 192 -4.76 27.46 -16.26
CA ASN A 192 -5.31 26.90 -17.51
C ASN A 192 -5.39 27.94 -18.65
N ASN A 193 -5.37 29.24 -18.30
CA ASN A 193 -5.51 30.35 -19.25
C ASN A 193 -4.29 30.59 -20.17
N ASN A 194 -3.15 29.93 -19.92
CA ASN A 194 -1.88 30.24 -20.61
C ASN A 194 -1.36 29.15 -21.55
N LEU A 195 -2.07 28.04 -21.75
CA LEU A 195 -1.62 27.00 -22.67
C LEU A 195 -2.06 27.27 -24.10
N LYS A 196 -1.20 27.89 -24.90
CA LYS A 196 -1.38 27.97 -26.34
C LYS A 196 -0.99 26.64 -26.99
N GLY A 197 -1.96 25.91 -27.53
CA GLY A 197 -1.74 24.70 -28.34
C GLY A 197 -2.05 23.35 -27.69
N ALA A 198 -2.53 23.32 -26.44
CA ALA A 198 -3.01 22.11 -25.78
C ALA A 198 -4.43 22.32 -25.27
N SER A 199 -5.27 21.28 -25.35
CA SER A 199 -6.67 21.36 -24.93
C SER A 199 -6.83 21.53 -23.41
N ASN A 200 -5.86 21.04 -22.62
CA ASN A 200 -5.76 21.22 -21.16
C ASN A 200 -4.36 20.79 -20.66
N ILE A 201 -3.94 21.27 -19.48
CA ILE A 201 -2.65 20.92 -18.82
C ILE A 201 -2.54 19.40 -18.61
N LEU A 202 -3.64 18.75 -18.22
CA LEU A 202 -3.70 17.31 -17.96
C LEU A 202 -3.53 16.43 -19.20
N ALA A 203 -3.74 16.99 -20.40
CA ALA A 203 -3.53 16.27 -21.66
C ALA A 203 -2.05 16.25 -22.08
N MET A 204 -1.21 17.13 -21.50
CA MET A 204 0.23 17.17 -21.77
C MET A 204 1.04 16.23 -20.87
N ILE A 205 0.44 15.75 -19.78
CA ILE A 205 1.12 14.87 -18.82
C ILE A 205 0.81 13.43 -19.17
N ASN A 206 1.84 12.62 -19.33
CA ASN A 206 1.68 11.19 -19.48
C ASN A 206 1.18 10.57 -18.16
N PRO A 207 0.04 9.85 -18.15
CA PRO A 207 -0.44 9.11 -16.98
C PRO A 207 0.62 8.25 -16.28
N SER A 208 1.54 7.65 -17.06
CA SER A 208 2.59 6.78 -16.55
C SER A 208 3.63 7.48 -15.68
N ASP A 209 3.78 8.80 -15.85
CA ASP A 209 4.76 9.61 -15.11
C ASP A 209 4.19 10.15 -13.79
N ILE A 210 2.89 9.96 -13.54
CA ILE A 210 2.23 10.47 -12.35
C ILE A 210 2.43 9.48 -11.19
N GLU A 211 2.92 9.97 -10.05
CA GLU A 211 3.06 9.21 -8.80
C GLU A 211 1.78 9.29 -7.97
N SER A 212 1.20 10.49 -7.84
CA SER A 212 -0.05 10.68 -7.10
C SER A 212 -0.80 11.94 -7.51
N PHE A 213 -2.12 11.89 -7.35
CA PHE A 213 -2.99 13.05 -7.40
C PHE A 213 -3.43 13.37 -5.98
N THR A 214 -3.32 14.64 -5.59
CA THR A 214 -3.85 15.14 -4.33
C THR A 214 -4.84 16.25 -4.65
N VAL A 215 -6.08 16.09 -4.19
CA VAL A 215 -7.12 17.09 -4.37
C VAL A 215 -7.45 17.74 -3.04
N LEU A 216 -7.31 19.07 -3.01
CA LEU A 216 -7.67 19.93 -1.89
C LEU A 216 -9.06 20.52 -2.17
N LYS A 217 -10.05 20.12 -1.36
CA LYS A 217 -11.46 20.49 -1.57
C LYS A 217 -11.95 21.65 -0.71
N ASP A 218 -11.25 21.96 0.38
CA ASP A 218 -11.67 22.96 1.36
C ASP A 218 -10.76 24.18 1.37
N ALA A 219 -11.34 25.34 1.72
CA ALA A 219 -10.65 26.62 1.81
C ALA A 219 -9.45 26.62 2.77
N SER A 220 -9.50 25.83 3.84
CA SER A 220 -8.39 25.72 4.81
C SER A 220 -7.17 25.02 4.21
N ALA A 221 -7.39 23.99 3.37
CA ALA A 221 -6.33 23.28 2.69
C ALA A 221 -5.79 24.09 1.49
N THR A 222 -6.64 24.87 0.83
CA THR A 222 -6.26 25.66 -0.35
C THR A 222 -5.67 27.03 -0.02
N ALA A 223 -5.77 27.49 1.24
CA ALA A 223 -5.29 28.81 1.68
C ALA A 223 -3.83 29.11 1.31
N ILE A 224 -2.98 28.08 1.21
CA ILE A 224 -1.56 28.21 0.81
C ILE A 224 -1.42 28.76 -0.62
N TYR A 225 -2.39 28.47 -1.51
CA TYR A 225 -2.36 28.87 -2.91
C TYR A 225 -3.20 30.15 -3.18
N GLY A 226 -3.75 30.76 -2.13
CA GLY A 226 -4.44 32.05 -2.19
C GLY A 226 -5.75 32.04 -2.97
N SER A 227 -6.17 33.20 -3.48
CA SER A 227 -7.48 33.39 -4.12
C SER A 227 -7.69 32.56 -5.39
N ARG A 228 -6.62 32.17 -6.08
CA ARG A 228 -6.66 31.30 -7.27
C ARG A 228 -7.15 29.88 -6.95
N ALA A 229 -7.11 29.50 -5.68
CA ALA A 229 -7.46 28.19 -5.19
C ALA A 229 -8.88 28.10 -4.61
N SER A 230 -9.70 29.13 -4.84
CA SER A 230 -11.10 29.21 -4.36
C SER A 230 -11.99 28.11 -4.93
N ASN A 231 -11.67 27.61 -6.13
CA ASN A 231 -12.37 26.50 -6.80
C ASN A 231 -11.77 25.11 -6.46
N GLY A 232 -10.82 25.04 -5.52
CA GLY A 232 -10.07 23.83 -5.19
C GLY A 232 -8.73 23.74 -5.91
N VAL A 233 -7.87 22.82 -5.45
CA VAL A 233 -6.52 22.60 -6.00
C VAL A 233 -6.32 21.13 -6.32
N ILE A 234 -5.78 20.86 -7.51
CA ILE A 234 -5.36 19.52 -7.92
C ILE A 234 -3.83 19.54 -8.01
N ILE A 235 -3.19 18.86 -7.07
CA ILE A 235 -1.75 18.69 -7.00
C ILE A 235 -1.39 17.36 -7.66
N ILE A 236 -0.45 17.40 -8.59
CA ILE A 236 0.07 16.27 -9.33
C ILE A 236 1.53 16.12 -8.95
N THR A 237 1.88 14.98 -8.39
CA THR A 237 3.27 14.63 -8.09
C THR A 237 3.76 13.67 -9.15
N THR A 238 4.89 13.97 -9.80
CA THR A 238 5.50 13.07 -10.80
C THR A 238 6.46 12.09 -10.14
N LYS A 239 6.64 10.92 -10.77
CA LYS A 239 7.58 9.89 -10.32
C LYS A 239 9.00 10.44 -10.42
N LYS A 240 9.71 10.47 -9.29
CA LYS A 240 11.11 10.93 -9.21
C LYS A 240 12.02 9.83 -8.67
N GLY A 241 13.21 9.69 -9.27
CA GLY A 241 14.25 8.80 -8.77
C GLY A 241 14.76 9.25 -7.40
N ARG A 242 14.97 8.31 -6.47
CA ARG A 242 15.48 8.59 -5.13
C ARG A 242 16.96 8.21 -5.03
N ALA A 243 17.75 9.09 -4.41
CA ALA A 243 19.16 8.81 -4.15
C ALA A 243 19.31 7.53 -3.31
N GLY A 244 20.19 6.62 -3.75
CA GLY A 244 20.42 5.33 -3.09
C GLY A 244 19.47 4.20 -3.49
N GLN A 245 18.49 4.44 -4.38
CA GLN A 245 17.70 3.35 -4.98
C GLN A 245 18.39 2.81 -6.24
N ARG A 246 18.30 1.49 -6.45
CA ARG A 246 18.81 0.86 -7.66
C ARG A 246 18.01 1.38 -8.86
N PRO A 247 18.64 1.68 -10.01
CA PRO A 247 17.91 2.06 -11.21
C PRO A 247 16.93 0.96 -11.59
N THR A 248 15.65 1.30 -11.67
CA THR A 248 14.60 0.40 -12.15
C THR A 248 14.19 0.86 -13.54
N VAL A 249 14.28 -0.03 -14.53
CA VAL A 249 13.81 0.22 -15.89
C VAL A 249 12.55 -0.58 -16.08
N THR A 250 11.46 0.10 -16.42
CA THR A 250 10.17 -0.52 -16.74
C THR A 250 9.82 -0.17 -18.17
N TYR A 251 9.41 -1.17 -18.96
CA TYR A 251 8.96 -1.00 -20.33
C TYR A 251 7.49 -1.40 -20.41
N ASN A 252 6.67 -0.49 -20.91
CA ASN A 252 5.24 -0.68 -21.14
C ASN A 252 4.97 -0.53 -22.63
N GLY A 253 4.29 -1.50 -23.22
CA GLY A 253 3.88 -1.48 -24.62
C GLY A 253 2.44 -1.96 -24.74
N ASP A 254 1.57 -1.08 -25.25
CA ASP A 254 0.14 -1.33 -25.38
C ASP A 254 -0.29 -1.12 -26.83
N ILE A 255 -1.12 -2.03 -27.36
CA ILE A 255 -1.75 -1.89 -28.68
C ILE A 255 -3.25 -1.75 -28.45
N THR A 256 -3.81 -0.59 -28.79
CA THR A 256 -5.24 -0.29 -28.61
C THR A 256 -5.93 -0.13 -29.95
N LEU A 257 -7.02 -0.85 -30.18
CA LEU A 257 -7.92 -0.66 -31.32
C LEU A 257 -9.23 -0.03 -30.82
N SER A 258 -9.57 1.14 -31.34
CA SER A 258 -10.81 1.83 -31.02
C SER A 258 -11.85 1.62 -32.11
N THR A 259 -13.08 1.25 -31.74
CA THR A 259 -14.22 1.14 -32.66
C THR A 259 -15.40 1.94 -32.13
N ILE A 260 -16.18 2.51 -33.05
CA ILE A 260 -17.35 3.32 -32.70
C ILE A 260 -18.44 2.38 -32.18
N GLN A 261 -18.72 2.43 -30.87
CA GLN A 261 -19.69 1.54 -30.24
C GLN A 261 -21.15 1.99 -30.41
N LYS A 262 -21.41 3.30 -30.49
CA LYS A 262 -22.76 3.86 -30.68
C LYS A 262 -22.79 4.75 -31.92
N LYS A 263 -23.60 4.35 -32.89
CA LYS A 263 -24.04 5.22 -34.00
C LYS A 263 -25.46 5.65 -33.69
N TYR A 264 -25.76 6.93 -33.82
CA TYR A 264 -27.14 7.39 -33.76
C TYR A 264 -27.91 6.79 -34.92
N GLU A 265 -29.04 6.15 -34.63
CA GLU A 265 -29.96 5.69 -35.66
C GLU A 265 -30.65 6.93 -36.24
N VAL A 266 -30.21 7.34 -37.42
CA VAL A 266 -30.84 8.42 -38.18
C VAL A 266 -31.90 7.82 -39.11
N ILE A 267 -33.12 8.40 -39.10
CA ILE A 267 -34.26 7.94 -39.91
C ILE A 267 -34.05 8.22 -41.43
N LEU A 268 -32.94 8.84 -41.81
CA LEU A 268 -32.58 9.21 -43.18
C LEU A 268 -32.08 8.05 -44.07
N LYS A 269 -32.52 6.81 -43.84
CA LYS A 269 -32.38 5.78 -44.87
C LYS A 269 -33.36 6.11 -45.99
N SER A 270 -32.86 6.30 -47.20
CA SER A 270 -33.64 6.73 -48.38
C SER A 270 -34.88 5.87 -48.69
N ALA A 271 -34.99 4.67 -48.12
CA ALA A 271 -36.15 3.79 -48.24
C ALA A 271 -37.33 4.13 -47.30
N THR A 272 -37.16 5.06 -46.36
CA THR A 272 -38.20 5.42 -45.36
C THR A 272 -38.66 6.88 -45.47
N TYR A 273 -38.08 7.66 -46.39
CA TYR A 273 -38.61 8.97 -46.77
C TYR A 273 -39.64 8.80 -47.89
N ARG A 274 -40.87 8.42 -47.52
CA ARG A 274 -42.04 8.60 -48.38
C ARG A 274 -42.62 9.97 -48.06
N VAL A 275 -42.59 10.85 -49.07
CA VAL A 275 -43.43 12.06 -49.14
C VAL A 275 -44.90 11.63 -49.18
#